data_AF-A0A451A257-F1
#
_entry.id   AF-A0A451A257-F1
#
_cell.length_a   1.000
_cell.length_b   1.000
_cell.length_c   1.000
_cell.angle_alpha   90.00
_cell.angle_beta   90.00
_cell.angle_gamma   90.00
#
_symmetry.space_group_name_H-M   'P 1'
#
loop_
_entity.id
_entity.type
_entity.pdbx_description
1 polymer ?
#
loop_
_entity_poly.entity_id
_entity_poly.type
_entity_poly.pdbx_seq_one_letter_code
_entity_poly.pdbx_strand_id
1 'polypeptide(L)'
;MLATVKDDAKLIELYEDAENNYEKLHIYRILCEGKQKPIGSDVIRKFINETFHIENDYIYQINPRKYQLVPQYVIDECDRIIASRFR
;
A
#
# COMPACT_ATOMS: atom_id res chain seq x y z
N MET A 1 -2.61 -19.38 0.37
CA MET A 1 -2.14 -18.10 0.96
C MET A 1 -0.91 -17.55 0.22
N LEU A 2 0.20 -18.29 0.09
CA LEU A 2 1.40 -17.81 -0.62
C LEU A 2 1.26 -17.72 -2.16
N ALA A 3 0.45 -18.60 -2.78
CA ALA A 3 0.21 -18.56 -4.23
C ALA A 3 -0.59 -17.32 -4.66
N THR A 4 -1.49 -16.83 -3.80
CA THR A 4 -2.33 -15.65 -4.04
C THR A 4 -1.51 -14.36 -4.12
N VAL A 5 -0.41 -14.30 -3.37
CA VAL A 5 0.50 -13.13 -3.31
C VAL A 5 1.35 -12.98 -4.57
N LYS A 6 1.38 -13.99 -5.45
CA LYS A 6 2.11 -13.96 -6.73
C LYS A 6 1.24 -13.58 -7.92
N ASP A 7 -0.08 -13.48 -7.71
CA ASP A 7 -1.04 -13.16 -8.77
C ASP A 7 -1.43 -11.69 -8.66
N ASP A 8 -0.91 -10.89 -9.59
CA ASP A 8 -1.16 -9.45 -9.65
C ASP A 8 -2.65 -9.13 -9.80
N ALA A 9 -3.40 -9.90 -10.61
CA ALA A 9 -4.83 -9.65 -10.83
C ALA A 9 -5.62 -9.84 -9.54
N LYS A 10 -5.29 -10.90 -8.80
CA LYS A 10 -5.95 -11.23 -7.53
C LYS A 10 -5.60 -10.24 -6.41
N LEU A 11 -4.37 -9.71 -6.43
CA LEU A 11 -3.97 -8.64 -5.51
C LEU A 11 -4.67 -7.32 -5.81
N ILE A 12 -4.97 -7.03 -7.08
CA ILE A 12 -5.75 -5.83 -7.46
C ILE A 12 -7.20 -5.97 -7.01
N GLU A 13 -7.82 -7.14 -7.20
CA GLU A 13 -9.17 -7.41 -6.66
C GLU A 13 -9.21 -7.18 -5.14
N LEU A 14 -8.21 -7.70 -4.41
CA LEU A 14 -8.09 -7.50 -2.96
C LEU A 14 -7.85 -6.03 -2.59
N TYR A 15 -7.13 -5.28 -3.42
CA TYR A 15 -6.90 -3.85 -3.21
C TYR A 15 -8.21 -3.05 -3.38
N GLU A 16 -9.02 -3.39 -4.37
CA GLU A 16 -10.31 -2.74 -4.62
C GLU A 16 -11.33 -3.08 -3.52
N ASP A 17 -11.31 -4.31 -3.00
CA ASP A 17 -12.20 -4.80 -1.94
C ASP A 17 -11.78 -4.36 -0.52
N ALA A 18 -10.57 -3.82 -0.36
CA ALA A 18 -10.05 -3.43 0.95
C ALA A 18 -10.89 -2.33 1.62
N GLU A 19 -11.34 -2.59 2.85
CA GLU A 19 -12.26 -1.73 3.60
C GLU A 19 -11.58 -0.49 4.22
N ASN A 20 -10.24 -0.44 4.25
CA ASN A 20 -9.51 0.68 4.83
C ASN A 20 -8.20 0.99 4.11
N ASN A 21 -7.79 2.25 4.25
CA ASN A 21 -6.59 2.79 3.62
C ASN A 21 -5.30 2.08 4.05
N TYR A 22 -5.26 1.52 5.26
CA TYR A 22 -4.10 0.79 5.77
C TYR A 22 -3.89 -0.55 5.04
N GLU A 23 -4.97 -1.27 4.76
CA GLU A 23 -4.95 -2.50 3.96
C GLU A 23 -4.60 -2.22 2.51
N LYS A 24 -5.22 -1.20 1.90
CA LYS A 24 -4.87 -0.74 0.55
C LYS A 24 -3.38 -0.46 0.42
N LEU A 25 -2.81 0.28 1.37
CA LEU A 25 -1.37 0.60 1.37
C LEU A 25 -0.49 -0.66 1.46
N HIS A 26 -0.86 -1.63 2.30
CA HIS A 26 -0.11 -2.88 2.43
C HIS A 26 -0.20 -3.76 1.19
N ILE A 27 -1.38 -3.88 0.57
CA ILE A 27 -1.56 -4.63 -0.66
C ILE A 27 -0.80 -3.97 -1.81
N TYR A 28 -0.87 -2.65 -1.91
CA TYR A 28 -0.08 -1.86 -2.85
C TYR A 28 1.42 -2.14 -2.66
N ARG A 29 1.93 -2.13 -1.42
CA ARG A 29 3.34 -2.46 -1.16
C ARG A 29 3.71 -3.83 -1.69
N ILE A 30 2.90 -4.85 -1.45
CA ILE A 30 3.14 -6.23 -1.92
C ILE A 30 3.14 -6.27 -3.46
N LEU A 31 2.21 -5.59 -4.12
CA LEU A 31 2.18 -5.43 -5.57
C LEU A 31 3.46 -4.78 -6.12
N CYS A 32 4.14 -3.98 -5.30
CA CYS A 32 5.35 -3.26 -5.64
C CYS A 32 6.65 -3.99 -5.31
N GLU A 33 6.64 -4.85 -4.30
CA GLU A 33 7.82 -5.51 -3.75
C GLU A 33 8.39 -6.51 -4.77
N GLY A 34 9.64 -6.29 -5.20
CA GLY A 34 10.31 -7.13 -6.21
C GLY A 34 10.15 -6.71 -7.67
N LYS A 35 9.42 -5.62 -7.97
CA LYS A 35 9.32 -5.08 -9.34
C LYS A 35 10.35 -3.96 -9.55
N GLN A 36 11.16 -4.07 -10.61
CA GLN A 36 12.37 -3.27 -10.86
C GLN A 36 12.17 -1.76 -11.09
N LYS A 37 10.94 -1.27 -11.26
CA LYS A 37 10.67 0.16 -11.39
C LYS A 37 10.12 0.67 -10.06
N PRO A 38 10.64 1.77 -9.49
CA PRO A 38 10.04 2.38 -8.31
C PRO A 38 8.61 2.80 -8.68
N ILE A 39 7.64 2.27 -7.95
CA ILE A 39 6.22 2.45 -8.23
C ILE A 39 5.79 3.71 -7.49
N GLY A 40 5.53 4.77 -8.26
CA GLY A 40 4.91 6.00 -7.80
C GLY A 40 5.83 7.20 -7.61
N SER A 41 5.18 8.37 -7.60
CA SER A 41 5.74 9.68 -7.24
C SER A 41 6.71 9.55 -6.06
N ASP A 42 7.83 10.28 -6.08
CA ASP A 42 8.78 10.33 -4.95
C ASP A 42 8.09 10.60 -3.60
N VAL A 43 6.91 11.23 -3.63
CA VAL A 43 6.03 11.46 -2.47
C VAL A 43 5.59 10.15 -1.78
N ILE A 44 5.14 9.15 -2.54
CA ILE A 44 4.66 7.87 -1.99
C ILE A 44 5.82 7.04 -1.47
N ARG A 45 6.94 7.02 -2.21
CA ARG A 45 8.16 6.36 -1.76
C ARG A 45 8.69 6.98 -0.47
N LYS A 46 8.70 8.32 -0.38
CA LYS A 46 9.08 9.04 0.83
C LYS A 46 8.13 8.73 1.99
N PHE A 47 6.81 8.73 1.76
CA PHE A 47 5.83 8.40 2.79
C PHE A 47 5.98 6.96 3.31
N ILE A 48 6.12 5.98 2.42
CA ILE A 48 6.34 4.57 2.81
C ILE A 48 7.68 4.43 3.54
N ASN A 49 8.75 5.04 3.04
CA ASN A 49 10.04 4.96 3.70
C ASN A 49 9.99 5.62 5.10
N GLU A 50 9.44 6.82 5.25
CA GLU A 50 9.35 7.52 6.54
C GLU A 50 8.40 6.81 7.53
N THR A 51 7.26 6.30 7.06
CA THR A 51 6.27 5.60 7.90
C THR A 51 6.77 4.24 8.37
N PHE A 52 7.69 3.61 7.64
CA PHE A 52 8.17 2.25 7.93
C PHE A 52 9.64 2.17 8.40
N HIS A 53 10.42 3.27 8.40
CA HIS A 53 11.80 3.31 8.90
C HIS A 53 11.95 3.51 10.42
N ILE A 54 10.88 3.42 11.21
CA ILE A 54 10.97 3.52 12.67
C ILE A 54 10.59 2.17 13.28
N GLU A 55 11.60 1.38 13.64
CA GLU A 55 11.47 0.04 14.23
C GLU A 55 10.65 -0.01 15.55
N ASN A 56 10.31 1.13 16.16
CA ASN A 56 9.63 1.21 17.46
C ASN A 56 8.31 2.02 17.50
N ASP A 57 7.85 2.65 16.40
CA ASP A 57 6.65 3.51 16.46
C ASP A 57 5.33 2.73 16.49
N TYR A 58 5.32 1.49 15.97
CA TYR A 58 4.14 0.62 16.03
C TYR A 58 3.73 0.23 17.46
N ILE A 59 4.62 0.38 18.44
CA ILE A 59 4.35 0.08 19.85
C ILE A 59 3.33 1.06 20.44
N TYR A 60 3.26 2.29 19.93
CA TYR A 60 2.41 3.37 20.46
C TYR A 60 1.27 3.78 19.52
N GLN A 61 1.07 3.09 18.40
CA GLN A 61 0.01 3.40 17.46
C GLN A 61 -1.33 2.78 17.87
N ILE A 62 -2.38 3.60 17.83
CA ILE A 62 -3.76 3.14 17.89
C ILE A 62 -4.08 2.26 16.68
N ASN A 63 -5.02 1.32 16.81
CA ASN A 63 -5.34 0.34 15.77
C ASN A 63 -5.55 1.04 14.39
N PRO A 64 -4.64 0.84 13.41
CA PRO A 64 -4.67 1.60 12.16
C PRO A 64 -5.86 1.24 11.26
N ARG A 65 -6.45 0.05 11.43
CA ARG A 65 -7.71 -0.33 10.77
C ARG A 65 -8.89 0.46 11.30
N LYS A 66 -8.83 0.88 12.57
CA LYS A 66 -9.90 1.63 13.25
C LYS A 66 -9.78 3.15 13.08
N TYR A 67 -8.55 3.67 13.01
CA TYR A 67 -8.31 5.12 13.08
C TYR A 67 -7.75 5.74 11.79
N GLN A 68 -7.71 4.98 10.68
CA GLN A 68 -7.27 5.42 9.34
C GLN A 68 -6.10 6.42 9.36
N LEU A 69 -4.95 5.93 9.82
CA LEU A 69 -3.74 6.75 9.96
C LEU A 69 -3.08 7.11 8.63
N VAL A 70 -3.51 6.47 7.53
CA VAL A 70 -2.98 6.71 6.19
C VAL A 70 -3.75 7.87 5.54
N PRO A 71 -3.07 8.99 5.20
CA PRO A 71 -3.73 10.12 4.56
C PRO A 71 -4.34 9.76 3.21
N GLN A 72 -5.48 10.35 2.88
CA GLN A 72 -6.20 10.06 1.63
C GLN A 72 -5.36 10.33 0.37
N TYR A 73 -4.56 11.39 0.35
CA TYR A 73 -3.71 11.72 -0.79
C TYR A 73 -2.71 10.60 -1.14
N VAL A 74 -2.32 9.77 -0.16
CA VAL A 74 -1.45 8.61 -0.38
C VAL A 74 -2.19 7.54 -1.17
N ILE A 75 -3.45 7.28 -0.80
CA ILE A 75 -4.31 6.31 -1.48
C ILE A 75 -4.67 6.80 -2.88
N ASP A 76 -4.93 8.09 -3.07
CA ASP A 76 -5.26 8.65 -4.39
C ASP A 76 -4.09 8.50 -5.39
N GLU A 77 -2.85 8.51 -4.93
CA GLU A 77 -1.68 8.20 -5.76
C GLU A 77 -1.57 6.69 -6.02
N CYS A 78 -1.79 5.83 -5.01
CA CYS A 78 -1.83 4.38 -5.19
C CYS A 78 -2.88 3.98 -6.23
N ASP A 79 -4.10 4.54 -6.15
CA ASP A 79 -5.20 4.30 -7.09
C ASP A 79 -4.82 4.72 -8.51
N ARG A 80 -4.19 5.90 -8.67
CA ARG A 80 -3.70 6.37 -9.97
C ARG A 80 -2.67 5.43 -10.58
N ILE A 81 -1.78 4.87 -9.77
CA ILE A 81 -0.74 3.96 -10.26
C ILE A 81 -1.33 2.60 -10.62
N ILE A 82 -2.27 2.10 -9.81
CA ILE A 82 -2.96 0.84 -10.11
C ILE A 82 -3.75 0.96 -11.41
N ALA A 83 -4.53 2.03 -11.58
CA ALA A 83 -5.33 2.28 -12.77
C ALA A 83 -4.49 2.47 -14.05
N SER A 84 -3.28 3.03 -13.94
CA SER A 84 -2.43 3.30 -15.11
C SER A 84 -1.54 2.12 -15.54
N ARG A 85 -1.25 1.18 -14.65
CA ARG A 85 -0.23 0.15 -14.89
C ARG A 85 -0.75 -1.29 -14.89
N PHE A 86 -1.89 -1.54 -14.28
CA PHE A 86 -2.44 -2.89 -14.15
C PHE A 86 -3.86 -3.06 -14.72
N ARG A 87 -4.35 -2.03 -15.43
CA ARG A 87 -5.61 -2.08 -16.19
C ARG A 87 -5.34 -2.17 -17.68
#